data_AF-A0A1I4VMZ2-F1
#
_entry.id   AF-A0A1I4VMZ2-F1
#
_cell.length_a   1.000
_cell.length_b   1.000
_cell.length_c   1.000
_cell.angle_alpha   90.00
_cell.angle_beta   90.00
_cell.angle_gamma   90.00
#
_symmetry.space_group_name_H-M   'P 1'
#
loop_
_entity.id
_entity.type
_entity.pdbx_description
1 polymer ?
#
loop_
_entity_poly.entity_id
_entity_poly.type
_entity_poly.pdbx_seq_one_letter_code
_entity_poly.pdbx_strand_id
1 'polypeptide(L)'
;MITENFKERINYLKKNKLIVEALYEILDLFDLKHSDFTGFTFREEINPRGLLLTAEGDETTGITIRVPRNILNFDLILVTNLLMHEIFHVYQRSGKNQIESREEREWQAYNEMLFHDKFPKVPKLANFYVKQFGEKALTYYAKMSDELKNQYKDEKNRLETLLTSFEKETKSEEKKDEQTISWSDFEKIDMRVGTIVKVNDFPKARNPAYQLEIDFGILGIKKSSAQITALYKKEDLMDKQIIAVVNFPKKQIATFMSECLVMGVYGDNNDIVLLNPERKVVNGSKIG
;
A
#
# COMPACT_ATOMS: atom_id res chain seq x y z
N MET A 1 6.64 -11.98 -10.01
CA MET A 1 6.16 -11.56 -8.67
C MET A 1 7.34 -10.94 -7.93
N ILE A 2 7.16 -9.80 -7.27
CA ILE A 2 8.23 -9.14 -6.51
C ILE A 2 8.55 -10.02 -5.30
N THR A 3 9.75 -10.60 -5.26
CA THR A 3 10.22 -11.44 -4.14
C THR A 3 10.89 -10.58 -3.07
N GLU A 4 10.98 -11.09 -1.84
CA GLU A 4 11.72 -10.41 -0.77
C GLU A 4 13.19 -10.18 -1.15
N ASN A 5 13.86 -11.18 -1.76
CA ASN A 5 15.23 -11.01 -2.27
C ASN A 5 15.34 -9.85 -3.28
N PHE A 6 14.32 -9.67 -4.13
CA PHE A 6 14.32 -8.55 -5.08
C PHE A 6 14.11 -7.21 -4.35
N LYS A 7 13.22 -7.14 -3.36
CA LYS A 7 13.07 -5.93 -2.52
C LYS A 7 14.37 -5.58 -1.79
N GLU A 8 15.06 -6.56 -1.23
CA GLU A 8 16.37 -6.38 -0.59
C GLU A 8 17.41 -5.86 -1.59
N ARG A 9 17.43 -6.41 -2.82
CA ARG A 9 18.29 -5.94 -3.91
C ARG A 9 18.02 -4.48 -4.27
N ILE A 10 16.76 -4.09 -4.47
CA ILE A 10 16.39 -2.70 -4.76
C ILE A 10 16.77 -1.78 -3.58
N ASN A 11 16.55 -2.22 -2.34
CA ASN A 11 16.95 -1.48 -1.14
C ASN A 11 18.47 -1.31 -1.05
N TYR A 12 19.24 -2.31 -1.42
CA TYR A 12 20.70 -2.23 -1.51
C TYR A 12 21.13 -1.18 -2.55
N LEU A 13 20.59 -1.22 -3.76
CA LEU A 13 20.91 -0.27 -4.83
C LEU A 13 20.55 1.16 -4.41
N LYS A 14 19.37 1.35 -3.82
CA LYS A 14 18.91 2.62 -3.24
C LYS A 14 19.90 3.17 -2.21
N LYS A 15 20.33 2.36 -1.23
CA LYS A 15 21.29 2.78 -0.18
C LYS A 15 22.63 3.22 -0.77
N ASN A 16 23.04 2.60 -1.89
CA ASN A 16 24.28 2.92 -2.61
C ASN A 16 24.10 4.01 -3.68
N LYS A 17 22.93 4.68 -3.74
CA LYS A 17 22.60 5.73 -4.72
C LYS A 17 22.63 5.26 -6.20
N LEU A 18 22.48 3.96 -6.42
CA LEU A 18 22.42 3.31 -7.75
C LEU A 18 20.97 3.24 -8.24
N ILE A 19 20.35 4.42 -8.41
CA ILE A 19 18.91 4.51 -8.73
C ILE A 19 18.64 4.00 -10.14
N VAL A 20 19.46 4.40 -11.12
CA VAL A 20 19.26 4.04 -12.53
C VAL A 20 19.34 2.52 -12.71
N GLU A 21 20.31 1.88 -12.08
CA GLU A 21 20.49 0.43 -12.07
C GLU A 21 19.28 -0.27 -11.46
N ALA A 22 18.75 0.23 -10.34
CA ALA A 22 17.55 -0.31 -9.72
C ALA A 22 16.33 -0.21 -10.66
N LEU A 23 16.19 0.89 -11.39
CA LEU A 23 15.09 1.07 -12.34
C LEU A 23 15.21 0.11 -13.53
N TYR A 24 16.42 -0.11 -14.06
CA TYR A 24 16.64 -1.12 -15.10
C TYR A 24 16.36 -2.54 -14.60
N GLU A 25 16.75 -2.88 -13.36
CA GLU A 25 16.42 -4.19 -12.78
C GLU A 25 14.89 -4.39 -12.63
N ILE A 26 14.14 -3.32 -12.32
CA ILE A 26 12.67 -3.35 -12.32
C ILE A 26 12.12 -3.57 -13.73
N LEU A 27 12.61 -2.81 -14.72
CA LEU A 27 12.19 -2.98 -16.12
C LEU A 27 12.46 -4.41 -16.63
N ASP A 28 13.63 -4.96 -16.32
CA ASP A 28 14.02 -6.32 -16.68
C ASP A 28 13.13 -7.38 -16.02
N LEU A 29 12.81 -7.23 -14.73
CA LEU A 29 11.97 -8.18 -14.01
C LEU A 29 10.57 -8.32 -14.62
N PHE A 30 10.06 -7.25 -15.21
CA PHE A 30 8.70 -7.18 -15.77
C PHE A 30 8.63 -7.14 -17.29
N ASP A 31 9.77 -7.41 -17.97
CA ASP A 31 9.89 -7.37 -19.44
C ASP A 31 9.44 -6.06 -20.07
N LEU A 32 9.69 -4.93 -19.40
CA LEU A 32 9.34 -3.60 -19.86
C LEU A 32 10.48 -3.03 -20.71
N LYS A 33 10.58 -3.47 -21.97
CA LYS A 33 11.68 -3.10 -22.89
C LYS A 33 11.17 -2.54 -24.20
N HIS A 34 11.79 -1.47 -24.66
CA HIS A 34 11.52 -0.88 -25.98
C HIS A 34 12.84 -0.39 -26.60
N SER A 35 13.04 -0.56 -27.91
CA SER A 35 14.28 -0.14 -28.60
C SER A 35 14.53 1.35 -28.52
N ASP A 36 13.44 2.13 -28.57
CA ASP A 36 13.50 3.59 -28.63
C ASP A 36 13.58 4.21 -27.22
N PHE A 37 13.49 3.39 -26.17
CA PHE A 37 13.77 3.81 -24.81
C PHE A 37 15.30 3.84 -24.59
N THR A 38 15.84 5.03 -24.35
CA THR A 38 17.30 5.25 -24.29
C THR A 38 17.83 5.47 -22.88
N GLY A 39 16.95 5.65 -21.89
CA GLY A 39 17.32 5.63 -20.48
C GLY A 39 16.60 6.62 -19.59
N PHE A 40 17.16 6.85 -18.40
CA PHE A 40 16.54 7.68 -17.37
C PHE A 40 17.26 9.01 -17.19
N THR A 41 16.49 10.08 -16.99
CA THR A 41 16.98 11.38 -16.54
C THR A 41 16.38 11.73 -15.19
N PHE A 42 16.99 12.67 -14.45
CA PHE A 42 16.53 13.03 -13.11
C PHE A 42 15.79 14.37 -13.07
N ARG A 43 14.88 14.47 -12.10
CA ARG A 43 14.31 15.73 -11.60
C ARG A 43 14.39 15.81 -10.09
N GLU A 44 14.04 16.98 -9.56
CA GLU A 44 13.99 17.22 -8.13
C GLU A 44 13.10 16.21 -7.40
N GLU A 45 13.40 16.01 -6.12
CA GLU A 45 12.59 15.16 -5.26
C GLU A 45 11.18 15.70 -5.15
N ILE A 46 10.23 14.80 -5.09
CA ILE A 46 8.81 15.15 -5.03
C ILE A 46 8.19 14.69 -3.72
N ASN A 47 7.19 15.43 -3.26
CA ASN A 47 6.40 15.05 -2.11
C ASN A 47 5.63 13.74 -2.40
N PRO A 48 5.41 12.87 -1.39
CA PRO A 48 4.60 11.65 -1.51
C PRO A 48 3.26 11.80 -2.25
N ARG A 49 2.63 12.97 -2.20
CA ARG A 49 1.32 13.23 -2.84
C ARG A 49 1.39 13.60 -4.33
N GLY A 50 2.59 13.73 -4.91
CA GLY A 50 2.80 14.33 -6.24
C GLY A 50 3.46 13.43 -7.28
N LEU A 51 3.43 12.10 -7.14
CA LEU A 51 4.14 11.20 -8.04
C LEU A 51 3.55 11.19 -9.46
N LEU A 52 4.26 11.83 -10.37
CA LEU A 52 4.11 11.80 -11.83
C LEU A 52 5.45 11.37 -12.40
N LEU A 53 5.52 10.58 -13.46
CA LEU A 53 6.74 10.44 -14.28
C LEU A 53 6.48 11.13 -15.63
N THR A 54 7.51 11.35 -16.43
CA THR A 54 7.35 11.99 -17.75
C THR A 54 8.37 11.46 -18.75
N ALA A 55 7.90 10.95 -19.90
CA ALA A 55 8.72 10.61 -21.05
C ALA A 55 9.05 11.84 -21.92
N GLU A 56 10.34 12.10 -22.15
CA GLU A 56 10.88 13.23 -22.92
C GLU A 56 11.71 12.73 -24.12
N GLY A 57 11.76 13.46 -25.24
CA GLY A 57 12.48 13.06 -26.47
C GLY A 57 11.57 12.49 -27.56
N ASP A 58 12.13 12.02 -28.68
CA ASP A 58 11.41 11.42 -29.82
C ASP A 58 12.19 10.23 -30.42
N GLU A 59 11.65 9.57 -31.45
CA GLU A 59 12.31 8.41 -32.10
C GLU A 59 13.70 8.73 -32.68
N THR A 60 13.95 9.97 -33.11
CA THR A 60 15.20 10.34 -33.76
C THR A 60 16.32 10.53 -32.76
N THR A 61 16.00 11.05 -31.57
CA THR A 61 16.97 11.26 -30.48
C THR A 61 16.96 10.17 -29.42
N GLY A 62 15.96 9.28 -29.47
CA GLY A 62 15.61 8.39 -28.38
C GLY A 62 14.70 9.06 -27.34
N ILE A 63 13.89 8.24 -26.66
CA ILE A 63 12.98 8.67 -25.61
C ILE A 63 13.57 8.30 -24.25
N THR A 64 13.63 9.26 -23.34
CA THR A 64 14.08 9.08 -21.96
C THR A 64 12.93 9.25 -20.97
N ILE A 65 13.01 8.59 -19.82
CA ILE A 65 12.02 8.73 -18.75
C ILE A 65 12.61 9.56 -17.62
N ARG A 66 11.97 10.68 -17.29
CA ARG A 66 12.43 11.60 -16.25
C ARG A 66 11.83 11.25 -14.89
N VAL A 67 12.68 10.77 -13.98
CA VAL A 67 12.30 10.26 -12.66
C VAL A 67 12.76 11.18 -11.53
N PRO A 68 11.99 11.31 -10.43
CA PRO A 68 12.44 12.05 -9.26
C PRO A 68 13.57 11.31 -8.53
N ARG A 69 14.52 12.04 -7.94
CA ARG A 69 15.66 11.43 -7.22
C ARG A 69 15.25 10.53 -6.06
N ASN A 70 14.06 10.72 -5.51
CA ASN A 70 13.51 9.90 -4.44
C ASN A 70 12.53 8.81 -4.92
N ILE A 71 12.55 8.43 -6.21
CA ILE A 71 11.61 7.44 -6.78
C ILE A 71 11.59 6.10 -6.02
N LEU A 72 12.72 5.65 -5.49
CA LEU A 72 12.82 4.40 -4.72
C LEU A 72 12.35 4.54 -3.26
N ASN A 73 11.83 5.70 -2.85
CA ASN A 73 11.15 5.88 -1.56
C ASN A 73 9.67 5.49 -1.62
N PHE A 74 9.13 5.30 -2.82
CA PHE A 74 7.74 4.91 -3.03
C PHE A 74 7.57 3.40 -3.05
N ASP A 75 6.33 2.94 -2.88
CA ASP A 75 5.98 1.53 -3.00
C ASP A 75 6.39 0.97 -4.37
N LEU A 76 6.98 -0.23 -4.36
CA LEU A 76 7.61 -0.82 -5.55
C LEU A 76 6.56 -1.25 -6.59
N ILE A 77 5.35 -1.64 -6.16
CA ILE A 77 4.24 -1.95 -7.09
C ILE A 77 3.81 -0.68 -7.80
N LEU A 78 3.65 0.43 -7.08
CA LEU A 78 3.35 1.74 -7.67
C LEU A 78 4.45 2.19 -8.64
N VAL A 79 5.73 2.14 -8.23
CA VAL A 79 6.86 2.53 -9.09
C VAL A 79 6.88 1.69 -10.37
N THR A 80 6.67 0.38 -10.26
CA THR A 80 6.62 -0.52 -11.43
C THR A 80 5.51 -0.14 -12.40
N ASN A 81 4.31 0.16 -11.90
CA ASN A 81 3.18 0.55 -12.73
C ASN A 81 3.41 1.89 -13.42
N LEU A 82 4.03 2.86 -12.74
CA LEU A 82 4.39 4.14 -13.35
C LEU A 82 5.48 3.99 -14.41
N LEU A 83 6.48 3.14 -14.18
CA LEU A 83 7.49 2.83 -15.19
C LEU A 83 6.85 2.17 -16.41
N MET A 84 5.94 1.22 -16.21
CA MET A 84 5.19 0.60 -17.31
C MET A 84 4.41 1.67 -18.08
N HIS A 85 3.71 2.59 -17.40
CA HIS A 85 2.95 3.67 -18.03
C HIS A 85 3.82 4.52 -18.96
N GLU A 86 5.00 4.93 -18.49
CA GLU A 86 5.94 5.69 -19.31
C GLU A 86 6.53 4.87 -20.45
N ILE A 87 6.83 3.59 -20.22
CA ILE A 87 7.27 2.68 -21.28
C ILE A 87 6.19 2.52 -22.35
N PHE A 88 4.92 2.43 -21.95
CA PHE A 88 3.80 2.37 -22.88
C PHE A 88 3.72 3.66 -23.72
N HIS A 89 4.00 4.83 -23.15
CA HIS A 89 4.16 6.06 -23.94
C HIS A 89 5.31 5.98 -24.95
N VAL A 90 6.41 5.28 -24.65
CA VAL A 90 7.45 4.99 -25.65
C VAL A 90 6.84 4.22 -26.82
N TYR A 91 6.12 3.11 -26.57
CA TYR A 91 5.45 2.34 -27.64
C TYR A 91 4.51 3.19 -28.49
N GLN A 92 3.71 4.07 -27.86
CA GLN A 92 2.73 4.91 -28.56
C GLN A 92 3.35 6.04 -29.37
N ARG A 93 4.61 6.38 -29.11
CA ARG A 93 5.37 7.43 -29.79
C ARG A 93 6.45 6.86 -30.71
N SER A 94 6.43 5.54 -30.90
CA SER A 94 7.41 4.77 -31.65
C SER A 94 6.78 4.00 -32.82
N GLY A 95 7.49 3.87 -33.93
CA GLY A 95 7.11 3.11 -35.11
C GLY A 95 5.99 3.74 -35.95
N LYS A 96 5.31 2.91 -36.75
CA LYS A 96 4.31 3.35 -37.74
C LYS A 96 2.93 3.67 -37.17
N ASN A 97 2.66 3.27 -35.94
CA ASN A 97 1.35 3.39 -35.29
C ASN A 97 1.38 4.43 -34.17
N GLN A 98 2.09 5.54 -34.38
CA GLN A 98 2.11 6.63 -33.41
C GLN A 98 0.70 7.17 -33.19
N ILE A 99 0.39 7.46 -31.93
CA ILE A 99 -0.86 8.11 -31.56
C ILE A 99 -0.56 9.58 -31.35
N GLU A 100 -1.17 10.46 -32.15
CA GLU A 100 -0.93 11.91 -32.07
C GLU A 100 -1.66 12.57 -30.90
N SER A 101 -2.91 12.16 -30.63
CA SER A 101 -3.70 12.74 -29.54
C SER A 101 -3.08 12.40 -28.18
N ARG A 102 -2.82 13.45 -27.39
CA ARG A 102 -2.34 13.29 -26.01
C ARG A 102 -3.39 12.58 -25.16
N GLU A 103 -4.64 12.96 -25.31
CA GLU A 103 -5.77 12.43 -24.56
C GLU A 103 -5.92 10.93 -24.81
N GLU A 104 -5.79 10.50 -26.07
CA GLU A 104 -5.80 9.08 -26.45
C GLU A 104 -4.61 8.32 -25.86
N ARG A 105 -3.40 8.89 -25.95
CA ARG A 105 -2.21 8.25 -25.38
C ARG A 105 -2.37 7.99 -23.88
N GLU A 106 -2.77 9.01 -23.15
CA GLU A 106 -2.96 8.97 -21.69
C GLU A 106 -4.08 8.00 -21.31
N TRP A 107 -5.21 8.01 -22.03
CA TRP A 107 -6.30 7.05 -21.81
C TRP A 107 -5.83 5.61 -21.93
N GLN A 108 -5.17 5.26 -23.03
CA GLN A 108 -4.70 3.90 -23.23
C GLN A 108 -3.63 3.52 -22.21
N ALA A 109 -2.73 4.44 -21.84
CA ALA A 109 -1.67 4.17 -20.86
C ALA A 109 -2.25 3.91 -19.45
N TYR A 110 -3.24 4.70 -19.02
CA TYR A 110 -3.94 4.42 -17.77
C TYR A 110 -4.77 3.14 -17.85
N ASN A 111 -5.45 2.85 -18.97
CA ASN A 111 -6.17 1.58 -19.10
C ASN A 111 -5.21 0.38 -19.01
N GLU A 112 -4.04 0.47 -19.66
CA GLU A 112 -3.00 -0.54 -19.53
C GLU A 112 -2.51 -0.66 -18.08
N MET A 113 -2.36 0.44 -17.35
CA MET A 113 -2.01 0.43 -15.91
C MET A 113 -3.04 -0.28 -15.03
N LEU A 114 -4.33 -0.19 -15.38
CA LEU A 114 -5.42 -0.75 -14.58
C LEU A 114 -5.72 -2.20 -14.92
N PHE A 115 -5.52 -2.60 -16.18
CA PHE A 115 -5.94 -3.91 -16.68
C PHE A 115 -4.78 -4.84 -17.06
N HIS A 116 -3.59 -4.30 -17.33
CA HIS A 116 -2.38 -5.04 -17.73
C HIS A 116 -2.60 -6.00 -18.91
N ASP A 117 -3.40 -5.58 -19.89
CA ASP A 117 -3.76 -6.40 -21.04
C ASP A 117 -2.52 -6.69 -21.93
N LYS A 118 -1.58 -5.74 -22.09
CA LYS A 118 -0.31 -5.95 -22.79
C LYS A 118 0.84 -6.38 -21.88
N PHE A 119 0.86 -5.96 -20.62
CA PHE A 119 1.93 -6.26 -19.67
C PHE A 119 1.45 -7.09 -18.45
N PRO A 120 0.98 -8.33 -18.65
CA PRO A 120 0.33 -9.13 -17.60
C PRO A 120 1.28 -9.55 -16.45
N LYS A 121 2.61 -9.35 -16.61
CA LYS A 121 3.60 -9.62 -15.56
C LYS A 121 3.66 -8.51 -14.51
N VAL A 122 3.21 -7.30 -14.84
CA VAL A 122 3.20 -6.16 -13.93
C VAL A 122 2.22 -6.43 -12.78
N PRO A 123 2.60 -6.15 -11.53
CA PRO A 123 1.74 -6.40 -10.39
C PRO A 123 0.55 -5.44 -10.36
N LYS A 124 -0.62 -5.95 -9.99
CA LYS A 124 -1.84 -5.15 -9.82
C LYS A 124 -1.66 -4.10 -8.72
N LEU A 125 -2.17 -2.91 -8.99
CA LEU A 125 -2.23 -1.81 -8.04
C LEU A 125 -3.21 -2.10 -6.91
N ALA A 126 -2.95 -1.51 -5.73
CA ALA A 126 -3.93 -1.45 -4.66
C ALA A 126 -5.17 -0.63 -5.08
N ASN A 127 -6.35 -0.99 -4.56
CA ASN A 127 -7.64 -0.38 -4.94
C ASN A 127 -7.63 1.16 -4.86
N PHE A 128 -6.95 1.73 -3.86
CA PHE A 128 -6.77 3.18 -3.73
C PHE A 128 -6.17 3.81 -5.00
N TYR A 129 -5.08 3.24 -5.52
CA TYR A 129 -4.42 3.73 -6.73
C TYR A 129 -5.25 3.43 -7.98
N VAL A 130 -5.93 2.27 -8.02
CA VAL A 130 -6.84 1.95 -9.13
C VAL A 130 -7.92 3.01 -9.27
N LYS A 131 -8.52 3.46 -8.16
CA LYS A 131 -9.50 4.55 -8.17
C LYS A 131 -8.88 5.85 -8.66
N GLN A 132 -7.75 6.26 -8.09
CA GLN A 132 -7.08 7.51 -8.44
C GLN A 132 -6.68 7.58 -9.92
N PHE A 133 -6.12 6.50 -10.47
CA PHE A 133 -5.70 6.45 -11.88
C PHE A 133 -6.87 6.21 -12.83
N GLY A 134 -7.92 5.49 -12.40
CA GLY A 134 -9.16 5.35 -13.16
C GLY A 134 -9.89 6.68 -13.35
N GLU A 135 -9.98 7.51 -12.30
CA GLU A 135 -10.54 8.86 -12.39
C GLU A 135 -9.73 9.77 -13.34
N LYS A 136 -8.39 9.63 -13.33
CA LYS A 136 -7.52 10.32 -14.30
C LYS A 136 -7.78 9.85 -15.72
N ALA A 137 -7.90 8.55 -15.97
CA ALA A 137 -8.23 8.00 -17.28
C ALA A 137 -9.55 8.60 -17.79
N LEU A 138 -10.61 8.58 -16.97
CA LEU A 138 -11.91 9.17 -17.32
C LEU A 138 -11.82 10.68 -17.62
N THR A 139 -10.94 11.40 -16.93
CA THR A 139 -10.68 12.82 -17.22
C THR A 139 -10.10 13.02 -18.62
N TYR A 140 -9.21 12.15 -19.08
CA TYR A 140 -8.67 12.20 -20.45
C TYR A 140 -9.71 11.78 -21.48
N TYR A 141 -10.47 10.72 -21.24
CA TYR A 141 -11.60 10.31 -22.09
C TYR A 141 -12.61 11.43 -22.30
N ALA A 142 -12.97 12.16 -21.24
CA ALA A 142 -13.92 13.27 -21.33
C ALA A 142 -13.44 14.39 -22.28
N LYS A 143 -12.12 14.58 -22.41
CA LYS A 143 -11.48 15.60 -23.25
C LYS A 143 -11.24 15.17 -24.70
N MET A 144 -11.47 13.90 -25.04
CA MET A 144 -11.33 13.39 -26.41
C MET A 144 -12.41 13.92 -27.36
N SER A 145 -12.14 13.81 -28.66
CA SER A 145 -13.13 14.00 -29.72
C SER A 145 -14.25 12.95 -29.63
N ASP A 146 -15.39 13.22 -30.29
CA ASP A 146 -16.53 12.31 -30.26
C ASP A 146 -16.24 10.98 -30.99
N GLU A 147 -15.41 11.00 -32.03
CA GLU A 147 -14.95 9.79 -32.73
C GLU A 147 -14.18 8.87 -31.79
N LEU A 148 -13.21 9.42 -31.05
CA LEU A 148 -12.39 8.67 -30.09
C LEU A 148 -13.22 8.18 -28.90
N LYS A 149 -14.15 8.98 -28.39
CA LYS A 149 -15.10 8.54 -27.36
C LYS A 149 -15.91 7.34 -27.83
N ASN A 150 -16.40 7.37 -29.06
CA ASN A 150 -17.14 6.24 -29.62
C ASN A 150 -16.24 4.99 -29.78
N GLN A 151 -14.99 5.16 -30.20
CA GLN A 151 -14.02 4.07 -30.32
C GLN A 151 -13.75 3.38 -28.97
N TYR A 152 -13.55 4.15 -27.89
CA TYR A 152 -13.18 3.62 -26.57
C TYR A 152 -14.36 3.40 -25.61
N LYS A 153 -15.59 3.43 -26.13
CA LYS A 153 -16.81 3.36 -25.31
C LYS A 153 -16.88 2.11 -24.45
N ASP A 154 -16.52 0.95 -25.00
CA ASP A 154 -16.61 -0.33 -24.28
C ASP A 154 -15.53 -0.46 -23.19
N GLU A 155 -14.31 0.00 -23.48
CA GLU A 155 -13.24 0.11 -22.48
C GLU A 155 -13.65 1.04 -21.33
N LYS A 156 -14.29 2.17 -21.66
CA LYS A 156 -14.80 3.12 -20.69
C LYS A 156 -15.89 2.51 -19.81
N ASN A 157 -16.80 1.73 -20.39
CA ASN A 157 -17.81 0.99 -19.61
C ASN A 157 -17.17 -0.07 -18.70
N ARG A 158 -16.13 -0.78 -19.17
CA ARG A 158 -15.34 -1.74 -18.36
C ARG A 158 -14.69 -1.04 -17.17
N LEU A 159 -14.08 0.12 -17.39
CA LEU A 159 -13.48 0.94 -16.33
C LEU A 159 -14.52 1.44 -15.31
N GLU A 160 -15.64 2.00 -15.77
CA GLU A 160 -16.72 2.46 -14.89
C GLU A 160 -17.28 1.30 -14.04
N THR A 161 -17.41 0.11 -14.63
CA THR A 161 -17.83 -1.10 -13.91
C THR A 161 -16.82 -1.49 -12.84
N LEU A 162 -15.53 -1.48 -13.16
CA LEU A 162 -14.46 -1.75 -12.20
C LEU A 162 -14.50 -0.76 -11.03
N LEU A 163 -14.56 0.55 -11.32
CA LEU A 163 -14.62 1.59 -10.29
C LEU A 163 -15.88 1.46 -9.42
N THR A 164 -17.03 1.16 -10.04
CA THR A 164 -18.29 0.92 -9.32
C THR A 164 -18.23 -0.35 -8.45
N SER A 165 -17.50 -1.38 -8.89
CA SER A 165 -17.30 -2.59 -8.08
C SER A 165 -16.52 -2.28 -6.81
N PHE A 166 -15.50 -1.43 -6.92
CA PHE A 166 -14.79 -0.91 -5.76
C PHE A 166 -15.67 -0.02 -4.91
N GLU A 167 -16.50 0.88 -5.46
CA GLU A 167 -17.47 1.65 -4.67
C GLU A 167 -18.46 0.79 -3.87
N LYS A 168 -18.75 -0.44 -4.31
CA LYS A 168 -19.62 -1.37 -3.56
C LYS A 168 -18.85 -2.07 -2.44
N GLU A 169 -17.60 -2.46 -2.69
CA GLU A 169 -16.68 -2.97 -1.66
C GLU A 169 -16.38 -1.88 -0.63
N THR A 170 -16.02 -0.68 -1.08
CA THR A 170 -15.91 0.47 -0.21
C THR A 170 -17.24 0.83 0.41
N LYS A 171 -18.44 0.78 -0.18
CA LYS A 171 -19.69 1.02 0.61
C LYS A 171 -19.93 0.01 1.75
N SER A 172 -19.29 -1.16 1.71
CA SER A 172 -19.25 -2.08 2.87
C SER A 172 -18.19 -1.72 3.92
N GLU A 173 -17.22 -0.85 3.58
CA GLU A 173 -16.16 -0.30 4.44
C GLU A 173 -16.26 1.24 4.72
N GLU A 174 -17.01 1.99 3.92
CA GLU A 174 -17.26 3.45 3.82
C GLU A 174 -18.57 3.74 4.57
N LYS A 175 -18.59 3.32 5.82
CA LYS A 175 -19.22 4.13 6.87
C LYS A 175 -18.18 4.97 7.62
N LYS A 176 -17.08 5.31 6.93
CA LYS A 176 -16.14 6.34 7.35
C LYS A 176 -15.90 7.30 6.18
N ASP A 177 -16.76 8.31 6.15
CA ASP A 177 -16.34 9.67 5.80
C ASP A 177 -15.00 10.00 6.50
N GLU A 178 -14.35 11.08 6.11
CA GLU A 178 -13.52 11.86 7.05
C GLU A 178 -14.39 12.40 8.21
N GLN A 179 -14.96 11.50 9.01
CA GLN A 179 -15.40 11.79 10.37
C GLN A 179 -14.14 12.01 11.18
N THR A 180 -13.71 13.26 11.21
CA THR A 180 -12.86 13.75 12.29
C THR A 180 -13.59 13.43 13.60
N ILE A 181 -12.91 12.75 14.52
CA ILE A 181 -13.45 12.50 15.86
C ILE A 181 -13.19 13.72 16.72
N SER A 182 -14.09 14.00 17.65
CA SER A 182 -13.81 15.02 18.65
C SER A 182 -12.77 14.51 19.65
N TRP A 183 -12.09 15.42 20.34
CA TRP A 183 -11.23 15.06 21.48
C TRP A 183 -11.99 14.25 22.54
N SER A 184 -13.27 14.58 22.77
CA SER A 184 -14.13 13.85 23.70
C SER A 184 -14.34 12.38 23.26
N ASP A 185 -14.39 12.11 21.96
CA ASP A 185 -14.51 10.73 21.47
C ASP A 185 -13.23 9.93 21.72
N PHE A 186 -12.06 10.56 21.59
CA PHE A 186 -10.78 9.96 21.98
C PHE A 186 -10.71 9.69 23.48
N GLU A 187 -11.11 10.65 24.32
CA GLU A 187 -11.07 10.50 25.79
C GLU A 187 -11.97 9.37 26.32
N LYS A 188 -13.03 9.01 25.58
CA LYS A 188 -13.89 7.85 25.90
C LYS A 188 -13.15 6.52 25.79
N ILE A 189 -12.03 6.46 25.07
CA ILE A 189 -11.26 5.23 24.89
C ILE A 189 -10.24 5.14 26.05
N ASP A 190 -10.44 4.17 26.95
CA ASP A 190 -9.50 3.97 28.06
C ASP A 190 -8.34 3.08 27.59
N MET A 191 -7.29 3.73 27.12
CA MET A 191 -6.03 3.07 26.71
C MET A 191 -5.02 3.11 27.85
N ARG A 192 -4.42 1.95 28.13
CA ARG A 192 -3.48 1.76 29.24
C ARG A 192 -2.22 1.03 28.81
N VAL A 193 -1.12 1.37 29.46
CA VAL A 193 0.09 0.55 29.43
C VAL A 193 -0.05 -0.59 30.44
N GLY A 194 0.30 -1.82 30.04
CA GLY A 194 0.36 -2.97 30.93
C GLY A 194 1.55 -3.88 30.61
N THR A 195 1.99 -4.67 31.58
CA THR A 195 3.09 -5.63 31.42
C THR A 195 2.53 -7.04 31.27
N ILE A 196 2.97 -7.77 30.25
CA ILE A 196 2.58 -9.18 30.08
C ILE A 196 3.26 -10.01 31.19
N VAL A 197 2.44 -10.69 31.99
CA VAL A 197 2.90 -11.53 33.12
C VAL A 197 2.68 -13.02 32.87
N LYS A 198 1.96 -13.38 31.80
CA LYS A 198 1.78 -14.77 31.38
C LYS A 198 1.44 -14.86 29.90
N VAL A 199 1.98 -15.89 29.24
CA VAL A 199 1.72 -16.20 27.83
C VAL A 199 1.47 -17.69 27.68
N ASN A 200 0.34 -18.08 27.08
CA ASN A 200 0.04 -19.47 26.73
C ASN A 200 -0.35 -19.58 25.25
N ASP A 201 -0.09 -20.74 24.66
CA ASP A 201 -0.58 -21.05 23.31
C ASP A 201 -2.11 -21.10 23.29
N PHE A 202 -2.72 -20.66 22.18
CA PHE A 202 -4.16 -20.73 22.00
C PHE A 202 -4.58 -21.63 20.82
N PRO A 203 -4.40 -22.96 20.91
CA PRO A 203 -4.66 -23.87 19.79
C PRO A 203 -6.14 -23.92 19.36
N LYS A 204 -7.06 -23.49 20.22
CA LYS A 204 -8.51 -23.42 19.93
C LYS A 204 -8.91 -22.16 19.16
N ALA A 205 -8.00 -21.21 18.94
CA ALA A 205 -8.26 -20.05 18.10
C ALA A 205 -8.23 -20.45 16.62
N ARG A 206 -9.11 -19.84 15.81
CA ARG A 206 -9.14 -20.09 14.35
C ARG A 206 -7.82 -19.70 13.68
N ASN A 207 -7.23 -18.58 14.11
CA ASN A 207 -5.92 -18.10 13.66
C ASN A 207 -4.90 -18.28 14.80
N PRO A 208 -3.62 -18.56 14.50
CA PRO A 208 -2.57 -18.69 15.51
C PRO A 208 -2.49 -17.48 16.44
N ALA A 209 -2.72 -17.71 17.73
CA ALA A 209 -2.79 -16.66 18.75
C ALA A 209 -2.21 -17.12 20.10
N TYR A 210 -1.87 -16.15 20.94
CA TYR A 210 -1.53 -16.36 22.33
C TYR A 210 -2.64 -15.87 23.27
N GLN A 211 -2.81 -16.57 24.39
CA GLN A 211 -3.54 -16.09 25.55
C GLN A 211 -2.57 -15.35 26.47
N LEU A 212 -2.88 -14.09 26.75
CA LEU A 212 -2.06 -13.20 27.57
C LEU A 212 -2.77 -12.90 28.89
N GLU A 213 -2.02 -12.88 29.99
CA GLU A 213 -2.41 -12.18 31.23
C GLU A 213 -1.50 -10.95 31.37
N ILE A 214 -2.11 -9.77 31.51
CA ILE A 214 -1.41 -8.48 31.48
C ILE A 214 -1.73 -7.71 32.75
N ASP A 215 -0.70 -7.30 33.48
CA ASP A 215 -0.80 -6.47 34.68
C ASP A 215 -0.92 -4.98 34.30
N PHE A 216 -2.06 -4.38 34.66
CA PHE A 216 -2.34 -2.95 34.51
C PHE A 216 -2.29 -2.21 35.86
N GLY A 217 -1.51 -2.71 36.82
CA GLY A 217 -1.28 -2.08 38.12
C GLY A 217 -2.56 -2.03 38.95
N ILE A 218 -3.01 -0.84 39.31
CA ILE A 218 -4.23 -0.63 40.11
C ILE A 218 -5.51 -1.18 39.45
N LEU A 219 -5.49 -1.38 38.12
CA LEU A 219 -6.60 -1.96 37.38
C LEU A 219 -6.60 -3.50 37.39
N GLY A 220 -5.59 -4.11 38.02
CA GLY A 220 -5.41 -5.54 38.13
C GLY A 220 -4.95 -6.20 36.82
N ILE A 221 -5.00 -7.53 36.84
CA ILE A 221 -4.61 -8.37 35.71
C ILE A 221 -5.81 -8.57 34.78
N LYS A 222 -5.61 -8.37 33.47
CA LYS A 222 -6.62 -8.60 32.44
C LYS A 222 -6.15 -9.65 31.44
N LYS A 223 -7.11 -10.39 30.90
CA LYS A 223 -6.90 -11.41 29.87
C LYS A 223 -7.06 -10.84 28.46
N SER A 224 -6.21 -11.26 27.53
CA SER A 224 -6.36 -10.95 26.11
C SER A 224 -5.97 -12.12 25.21
N SER A 225 -6.49 -12.14 23.99
CA SER A 225 -6.09 -13.08 22.94
C SER A 225 -5.53 -12.29 21.77
N ALA A 226 -4.27 -12.54 21.38
CA ALA A 226 -3.56 -11.74 20.38
C ALA A 226 -2.97 -12.62 19.27
N GLN A 227 -3.23 -12.26 18.00
CA GLN A 227 -2.73 -12.96 16.79
C GLN A 227 -1.32 -12.49 16.42
N ILE A 228 -0.39 -12.61 17.35
CA ILE A 228 0.95 -11.99 17.29
C ILE A 228 2.07 -13.04 17.11
N THR A 229 1.69 -14.27 16.76
CA THR A 229 2.60 -15.42 16.66
C THR A 229 3.59 -15.35 15.50
N ALA A 230 3.32 -14.51 14.50
CA ALA A 230 4.20 -14.33 13.33
C ALA A 230 5.53 -13.65 13.69
N LEU A 231 5.50 -12.68 14.62
CA LEU A 231 6.67 -11.85 14.96
C LEU A 231 7.21 -12.09 16.36
N TYR A 232 6.45 -12.72 17.25
CA TYR A 232 6.84 -12.87 18.64
C TYR A 232 6.76 -14.31 19.08
N LYS A 233 7.80 -14.77 19.78
CA LYS A 233 7.75 -16.01 20.57
C LYS A 233 7.28 -15.68 21.98
N LYS A 234 6.92 -16.72 22.75
CA LYS A 234 6.40 -16.54 24.12
C LYS A 234 7.44 -15.89 25.04
N GLU A 235 8.71 -16.25 24.83
CA GLU A 235 9.83 -15.75 25.62
C GLU A 235 10.08 -14.25 25.38
N ASP A 236 9.79 -13.76 24.16
CA ASP A 236 9.94 -12.35 23.79
C ASP A 236 8.83 -11.46 24.38
N LEU A 237 7.74 -12.07 24.84
CA LEU A 237 6.54 -11.39 25.31
C LEU A 237 6.51 -11.24 26.84
N MET A 238 7.17 -12.14 27.56
CA MET A 238 7.26 -12.03 29.03
C MET A 238 7.90 -10.70 29.43
N ASP A 239 7.33 -10.05 30.45
CA ASP A 239 7.76 -8.75 30.99
C ASP A 239 7.73 -7.58 29.99
N LYS A 240 7.15 -7.78 28.81
CA LYS A 240 7.01 -6.74 27.79
C LYS A 240 5.86 -5.81 28.14
N GLN A 241 6.10 -4.50 28.06
CA GLN A 241 5.05 -3.50 28.14
C GLN A 241 4.33 -3.36 26.80
N ILE A 242 3.01 -3.35 26.85
CA ILE A 242 2.13 -3.17 25.70
C ILE A 242 1.10 -2.08 25.97
N ILE A 243 0.44 -1.61 24.92
CA ILE A 243 -0.73 -0.73 25.02
C ILE A 243 -1.99 -1.54 24.72
N ALA A 244 -3.04 -1.35 25.53
CA ALA A 244 -4.33 -1.98 25.30
C ALA A 244 -5.50 -1.05 25.61
N VAL A 245 -6.62 -1.23 24.91
CA VAL A 245 -7.92 -0.66 25.30
C VAL A 245 -8.55 -1.55 26.36
N VAL A 246 -8.86 -0.99 27.53
CA VAL A 246 -9.30 -1.75 28.71
C VAL A 246 -10.77 -1.58 29.07
N ASN A 247 -11.50 -0.72 28.36
CA ASN A 247 -12.91 -0.41 28.61
C ASN A 247 -13.87 -0.95 27.52
N PHE A 248 -13.44 -1.91 26.72
CA PHE A 248 -14.38 -2.69 25.91
C PHE A 248 -15.17 -3.69 26.77
N PRO A 249 -16.41 -4.03 26.38
CA PRO A 249 -17.08 -5.21 26.92
C PRO A 249 -16.22 -6.47 26.70
N LYS A 250 -16.33 -7.43 27.62
CA LYS A 250 -15.62 -8.70 27.46
C LYS A 250 -16.08 -9.42 26.18
N LYS A 251 -15.14 -9.98 25.44
CA LYS A 251 -15.38 -10.66 24.16
C LYS A 251 -15.05 -12.14 24.28
N GLN A 252 -16.03 -13.00 23.98
CA GLN A 252 -15.80 -14.44 23.88
C GLN A 252 -15.02 -14.76 22.59
N ILE A 253 -13.93 -15.49 22.73
CA ILE A 253 -13.11 -16.00 21.62
C ILE A 253 -12.95 -17.50 21.86
N ALA A 254 -13.64 -18.32 21.08
CA ALA A 254 -13.73 -19.77 21.30
C ALA A 254 -14.08 -20.11 22.76
N THR A 255 -13.11 -20.58 23.55
CA THR A 255 -13.28 -20.95 24.98
C THR A 255 -12.70 -19.92 25.95
N PHE A 256 -12.22 -18.79 25.46
CA PHE A 256 -11.51 -17.76 26.21
C PHE A 256 -12.30 -16.46 26.26
N MET A 257 -12.35 -15.82 27.42
CA MET A 257 -12.99 -14.52 27.59
C MET A 257 -11.94 -13.41 27.61
N SER A 258 -11.86 -12.64 26.52
CA SER A 258 -10.94 -11.51 26.38
C SER A 258 -11.52 -10.27 27.05
N GLU A 259 -10.71 -9.56 27.84
CA GLU A 259 -11.12 -8.43 28.68
C GLU A 259 -10.52 -7.10 28.23
N CYS A 260 -9.53 -7.16 27.33
CA CYS A 260 -8.92 -5.98 26.72
C CYS A 260 -8.46 -6.30 25.29
N LEU A 261 -8.25 -5.25 24.50
CA LEU A 261 -7.70 -5.33 23.15
C LEU A 261 -6.26 -4.85 23.18
N VAL A 262 -5.30 -5.77 23.02
CA VAL A 262 -3.89 -5.41 22.82
C VAL A 262 -3.72 -4.75 21.45
N MET A 263 -3.03 -3.62 21.42
CA MET A 263 -2.86 -2.79 20.22
C MET A 263 -1.56 -3.09 19.49
N GLY A 264 -1.64 -3.07 18.16
CA GLY A 264 -0.51 -3.24 17.26
C GLY A 264 -0.79 -2.65 15.88
N VAL A 265 0.27 -2.50 15.10
CA VAL A 265 0.23 -2.03 13.71
C VAL A 265 0.32 -3.24 12.79
N TYR A 266 -0.50 -3.25 11.74
CA TYR A 266 -0.39 -4.26 10.68
C TYR A 266 0.82 -3.96 9.80
N GLY A 267 1.71 -4.94 9.64
CA GLY A 267 2.79 -4.91 8.66
C GLY A 267 2.33 -5.40 7.29
N ASP A 268 3.26 -5.36 6.32
CA ASP A 268 2.99 -5.65 4.91
C ASP A 268 2.48 -7.08 4.66
N ASN A 269 2.74 -8.02 5.59
CA ASN A 269 2.31 -9.41 5.50
C ASN A 269 1.15 -9.73 6.44
N ASN A 270 0.40 -8.71 6.88
CA ASN A 270 -0.68 -8.82 7.87
C ASN A 270 -0.20 -9.36 9.24
N ASP A 271 1.10 -9.24 9.49
CA ASP A 271 1.76 -9.46 10.77
C ASP A 271 1.52 -8.26 11.71
N ILE A 272 1.51 -8.49 13.02
CA ILE A 272 1.16 -7.45 13.99
C ILE A 272 2.39 -7.04 14.77
N VAL A 273 2.81 -5.78 14.64
CA VAL A 273 3.85 -5.15 15.45
C VAL A 273 3.21 -4.52 16.69
N LEU A 274 3.51 -5.02 17.88
CA LEU A 274 2.97 -4.52 19.13
C LEU A 274 3.38 -3.07 19.41
N LEU A 275 2.43 -2.26 19.88
CA LEU A 275 2.71 -0.93 20.40
C LEU A 275 3.24 -1.03 21.84
N ASN A 276 4.29 -0.27 22.14
CA ASN A 276 4.87 -0.15 23.48
C ASN A 276 5.35 1.28 23.73
N PRO A 277 5.42 1.72 25.00
CA PRO A 277 6.10 2.97 25.33
C PRO A 277 7.60 2.86 25.02
N GLU A 278 8.23 3.96 24.60
CA GLU A 278 9.69 4.00 24.32
C GLU A 278 10.54 3.69 25.56
N ARG A 279 10.04 4.03 26.75
CA ARG A 279 10.67 3.73 28.05
C ARG A 279 9.69 3.02 28.96
N LYS A 280 10.24 2.34 29.97
CA LYS A 280 9.41 1.76 31.03
C LYS A 280 8.61 2.85 31.74
N VAL A 281 7.31 2.62 31.88
CA VAL A 281 6.38 3.47 32.64
C VAL A 281 5.61 2.62 33.66
N VAL A 282 4.81 3.26 34.50
CA VAL A 282 4.02 2.55 35.51
C VAL A 282 2.89 1.75 34.84
N ASN A 283 2.66 0.50 35.28
CA ASN A 283 1.52 -0.28 34.81
C ASN A 283 0.20 0.44 35.17
N GLY A 284 -0.71 0.54 34.21
CA GLY A 284 -1.95 1.28 34.35
C GLY A 284 -1.86 2.76 34.01
N SER A 285 -0.71 3.28 33.56
CA SER A 285 -0.61 4.64 33.01
C SER A 285 -1.55 4.81 31.81
N LYS A 286 -2.30 5.93 31.79
CA LYS A 286 -3.23 6.29 30.72
C LYS A 286 -2.48 6.85 29.51
N ILE A 287 -2.89 6.46 28.31
CA ILE A 287 -2.46 7.06 27.05
C ILE A 287 -3.32 8.28 26.74
N GLY A 288 -2.70 9.35 26.25
CA GLY A 288 -3.35 10.61 25.90
C GLY A 288 -2.60 11.33 24.80
#